data_AF-A0A3L7PKM5-F1
#
_entry.id   AF-A0A3L7PKM5-F1
#
_cell.length_a   1.000
_cell.length_b   1.000
_cell.length_c   1.000
_cell.angle_alpha   90.00
_cell.angle_beta   90.00
_cell.angle_gamma   90.00
#
_symmetry.space_group_name_H-M   'P 1'
#
loop_
_entity.id
_entity.type
_entity.pdbx_description
1 polymer ?
#
loop_
_entity_poly.entity_id
_entity_poly.type
_entity_poly.pdbx_seq_one_letter_code
_entity_poly.pdbx_strand_id
1 'polypeptide(L)'
;MMRNRAIASVFNRFSLSILVLMFALGVYAILASSTMAGRALGTMVVIIVGLIFARLHFWLWTRAPWQKFFAVSSWLCNLFLVSVFISSIWNWSRWFNFDADGMYKPVICATVFVGVVTDCMFLLRLGLKKTLGRSIRSVAVGLAIVGALLLMATVASQRFQDFFNEIWKVIPWQLGAIAALIALASHIASAILASIEKEKSAKLPETFSERMKVSMNCPRCADVIQLPLGHGACPHCKLAIHIECDEPRCECGYLLHKLTGVNCPECGREVPEKLRWKSAQQSPSIIAAR
;
A
#
# COMPACT_ATOMS: atom_id res chain seq x y z
N MET A 1 21.42 -4.56 -8.32
CA MET A 1 20.13 -4.10 -7.73
C MET A 1 19.35 -5.19 -6.96
N MET A 2 19.50 -6.49 -7.24
CA MET A 2 18.73 -7.56 -6.56
C MET A 2 19.07 -7.79 -5.07
N ARG A 3 20.33 -7.60 -4.66
CA ARG A 3 20.80 -7.85 -3.28
C ARG A 3 20.17 -6.92 -2.21
N ASN A 4 19.80 -5.70 -2.58
CA ASN A 4 19.14 -4.76 -1.66
C ASN A 4 17.65 -5.11 -1.43
N ARG A 5 17.02 -5.92 -2.29
CA ARG A 5 15.60 -6.32 -2.14
C ARG A 5 15.43 -7.42 -1.10
N ALA A 6 16.34 -8.38 -1.05
CA ALA A 6 16.29 -9.46 -0.06
C ALA A 6 16.46 -8.93 1.37
N ILE A 7 17.44 -8.05 1.59
CA ILE A 7 17.73 -7.43 2.89
C ILE A 7 16.54 -6.58 3.36
N ALA A 8 15.93 -5.79 2.46
CA ALA A 8 14.74 -5.01 2.79
C ALA A 8 13.54 -5.89 3.18
N SER A 9 13.37 -7.05 2.55
CA SER A 9 12.25 -7.96 2.86
C SER A 9 12.38 -8.63 4.23
N VAL A 10 13.60 -9.01 4.62
CA VAL A 10 13.89 -9.65 5.91
C VAL A 10 13.79 -8.63 7.04
N PHE A 11 14.33 -7.43 6.84
CA PHE A 11 14.24 -6.34 7.81
C PHE A 11 12.78 -5.93 8.09
N ASN A 12 11.93 -5.93 7.06
CA ASN A 12 10.51 -5.58 7.20
C ASN A 12 9.73 -6.63 8.00
N ARG A 13 10.00 -7.93 7.78
CA ARG A 13 9.36 -9.02 8.55
C ARG A 13 9.81 -9.01 10.00
N PHE A 14 11.10 -8.83 10.25
CA PHE A 14 11.67 -8.82 11.60
C PHE A 14 11.16 -7.62 12.42
N SER A 15 11.10 -6.43 11.80
CA SER A 15 10.55 -5.24 12.45
C SER A 15 9.07 -5.38 12.79
N LEU A 16 8.27 -6.04 11.94
CA LEU A 16 6.85 -6.25 12.19
C LEU A 16 6.62 -7.17 13.41
N SER A 17 7.38 -8.27 13.50
CA SER A 17 7.27 -9.22 14.62
C SER A 17 7.64 -8.60 15.96
N ILE A 18 8.72 -7.79 16.00
CA ILE A 18 9.13 -7.07 17.21
C ILE A 18 8.08 -6.03 17.62
N LEU A 19 7.47 -5.34 16.66
CA LEU A 19 6.40 -4.38 16.93
C LEU A 19 5.14 -5.04 17.51
N VAL A 20 4.71 -6.17 16.96
CA VAL A 20 3.56 -6.92 17.48
C VAL A 20 3.82 -7.40 18.90
N LEU A 21 5.04 -7.89 19.17
CA LEU A 21 5.44 -8.31 20.51
C LEU A 21 5.45 -7.14 21.50
N MET A 22 6.04 -6.00 21.12
CA MET A 22 6.08 -4.80 21.96
C MET A 22 4.68 -4.25 22.22
N PHE A 23 3.78 -4.28 21.23
CA PHE A 23 2.38 -3.89 21.41
C PHE A 23 1.66 -4.81 22.41
N ALA A 24 1.79 -6.13 22.22
CA ALA A 24 1.19 -7.12 23.11
C ALA A 24 1.71 -6.98 24.55
N LEU A 25 3.01 -6.72 24.73
CA LEU A 25 3.62 -6.47 26.03
C LEU A 25 3.14 -5.14 26.65
N GLY A 26 2.95 -4.09 25.84
CA GLY A 26 2.39 -2.81 26.29
C GLY A 26 0.95 -2.95 26.76
N VAL A 27 0.11 -3.65 26.00
CA VAL A 27 -1.28 -3.95 26.37
C VAL A 27 -1.34 -4.83 27.62
N TYR A 28 -0.51 -5.87 27.69
CA TYR A 28 -0.40 -6.73 28.87
C TYR A 28 0.01 -5.93 30.12
N ALA A 29 1.00 -5.04 30.01
CA ALA A 29 1.43 -4.19 31.12
C ALA A 29 0.35 -3.22 31.61
N ILE A 30 -0.48 -2.69 30.69
CA ILE A 30 -1.65 -1.87 31.03
C ILE A 30 -2.70 -2.68 31.79
N LEU A 31 -2.97 -3.90 31.32
CA LEU A 31 -3.99 -4.77 31.91
C LEU A 31 -3.55 -5.38 33.26
N ALA A 32 -2.26 -5.65 33.42
CA ALA A 32 -1.73 -6.32 34.61
C ALA A 32 -1.37 -5.34 35.76
N SER A 33 -1.25 -4.03 35.49
CA SER A 33 -0.77 -3.07 36.49
C SER A 33 -1.87 -2.20 37.09
N SER A 34 -2.04 -2.31 38.41
CA SER A 34 -2.89 -1.41 39.20
C SER A 34 -2.21 -0.06 39.53
N THR A 35 -0.90 0.06 39.30
CA THR A 35 -0.11 1.23 39.71
C THR A 35 0.08 2.22 38.56
N MET A 36 0.10 3.51 38.90
CA MET A 36 0.33 4.61 37.94
C MET A 36 1.60 4.41 37.09
N ALA A 37 2.64 3.80 37.67
CA ALA A 37 3.89 3.52 36.99
C ALA A 37 3.71 2.53 35.82
N GLY A 38 2.94 1.45 35.99
CA GLY A 38 2.73 0.49 34.90
C GLY A 38 1.82 1.03 33.79
N ARG A 39 0.86 1.90 34.14
CA ARG A 39 0.04 2.63 33.14
C ARG A 39 0.88 3.60 32.31
N ALA A 40 1.78 4.35 32.95
CA ALA A 40 2.70 5.25 32.26
C ALA A 40 3.67 4.48 31.34
N LEU A 41 4.22 3.36 31.81
CA LEU A 41 5.09 2.49 31.02
C LEU A 41 4.33 1.88 29.82
N GLY A 42 3.10 1.43 30.02
CA GLY A 42 2.22 0.95 28.96
C GLY A 42 1.94 1.99 27.89
N THR A 43 1.63 3.24 28.29
CA THR A 43 1.44 4.35 27.34
C THR A 43 2.71 4.63 26.55
N MET A 44 3.86 4.68 27.20
CA MET A 44 5.15 4.92 26.53
C MET A 44 5.42 3.85 25.48
N VAL A 45 5.20 2.57 25.80
CA VAL A 45 5.38 1.48 24.84
C VAL A 45 4.43 1.61 23.65
N VAL A 46 3.15 1.90 23.86
CA VAL A 46 2.17 2.07 22.77
C VAL A 46 2.51 3.28 21.89
N ILE A 47 2.94 4.40 22.48
CA ILE A 47 3.38 5.59 21.75
C ILE A 47 4.61 5.25 20.89
N ILE A 48 5.62 4.61 21.48
CA ILE A 48 6.85 4.25 20.78
C ILE A 48 6.56 3.30 19.62
N VAL A 49 5.74 2.26 19.84
CA VAL A 49 5.30 1.32 18.81
C VAL A 49 4.53 2.05 17.70
N GLY A 50 3.58 2.93 18.07
CA GLY A 50 2.79 3.71 17.12
C GLY A 50 3.63 4.66 16.28
N LEU A 51 4.61 5.35 16.87
CA LEU A 51 5.54 6.22 16.18
C LEU A 51 6.48 5.46 15.24
N ILE A 52 6.95 4.27 15.64
CA ILE A 52 7.74 3.40 14.77
C ILE A 52 6.89 2.91 13.60
N PHE A 53 5.64 2.51 13.81
CA PHE A 53 4.71 2.15 12.74
C PHE A 53 4.48 3.31 11.78
N ALA A 54 4.21 4.50 12.31
CA ALA A 54 3.99 5.71 11.53
C ALA A 54 5.22 6.07 10.68
N ARG A 55 6.44 5.89 11.23
CA ARG A 55 7.71 6.12 10.54
C ARG A 55 8.00 5.07 9.48
N LEU A 56 7.72 3.79 9.76
CA LEU A 56 7.86 2.69 8.79
C LEU A 56 6.89 2.88 7.62
N HIS A 57 5.65 3.27 7.93
CA HIS A 57 4.61 3.56 6.95
C HIS A 57 4.98 4.78 6.08
N PHE A 58 5.49 5.85 6.70
CA PHE A 58 6.02 7.01 5.99
C PHE A 58 7.19 6.63 5.06
N TRP A 59 8.15 5.83 5.55
CA TRP A 59 9.30 5.39 4.75
C TRP A 59 8.91 4.49 3.57
N LEU A 60 7.92 3.61 3.77
CA LEU A 60 7.38 2.77 2.68
C LEU A 60 6.66 3.61 1.60
N TRP A 61 6.20 4.82 1.92
CA TRP A 61 5.38 5.66 1.06
C TRP A 61 6.09 6.84 0.39
N THR A 62 7.30 7.22 0.82
CA THR A 62 8.03 8.35 0.22
C THR A 62 8.60 8.09 -1.18
N ARG A 63 8.46 6.89 -1.74
CA ARG A 63 9.03 6.52 -3.04
C ARG A 63 8.19 6.87 -4.28
N ALA A 64 6.97 7.36 -4.15
CA ALA A 64 6.17 7.78 -5.31
C ALA A 64 5.66 9.23 -5.18
N PRO A 65 5.72 10.05 -6.26
CA PRO A 65 5.56 11.50 -6.19
C PRO A 65 4.18 12.00 -5.75
N TRP A 66 3.12 11.21 -5.97
CA TRP A 66 1.74 11.53 -5.54
C TRP A 66 1.39 11.03 -4.12
N GLN A 67 2.33 10.39 -3.41
CA GLN A 67 2.06 9.74 -2.11
C GLN A 67 2.31 10.61 -0.88
N LYS A 68 2.86 11.82 -1.03
CA LYS A 68 3.16 12.70 0.12
C LYS A 68 1.90 13.08 0.90
N PHE A 69 0.79 13.36 0.19
CA PHE A 69 -0.47 13.73 0.81
C PHE A 69 -1.09 12.59 1.62
N PHE A 70 -1.11 11.39 1.04
CA PHE A 70 -1.62 10.22 1.73
C PHE A 70 -0.71 9.85 2.92
N ALA A 71 0.61 9.98 2.80
CA ALA A 71 1.54 9.68 3.88
C ALA A 71 1.26 10.58 5.09
N VAL A 72 1.03 11.87 4.84
CA VAL A 72 0.65 12.85 5.88
C VAL A 72 -0.71 12.50 6.49
N SER A 73 -1.71 12.13 5.68
CA SER A 73 -3.04 11.75 6.17
C SER A 73 -3.02 10.49 7.05
N SER A 74 -2.31 9.44 6.62
CA SER A 74 -2.12 8.22 7.41
C SER A 74 -1.32 8.50 8.70
N TRP A 75 -0.35 9.41 8.65
CA TRP A 75 0.42 9.83 9.81
C TRP A 75 -0.45 10.59 10.83
N LEU A 76 -1.28 11.52 10.37
CA LEU A 76 -2.25 12.23 11.19
C LEU A 76 -3.29 11.28 11.82
N CYS A 77 -3.76 10.27 11.07
CA CYS A 77 -4.71 9.28 11.58
C CYS A 77 -4.09 8.40 12.70
N ASN A 78 -2.84 7.98 12.51
CA ASN A 78 -2.10 7.25 13.55
C ASN A 78 -1.81 8.12 14.78
N LEU A 79 -1.42 9.38 14.61
CA LEU A 79 -1.26 10.30 15.73
C LEU A 79 -2.58 10.55 16.48
N PHE A 80 -3.70 10.63 15.75
CA PHE A 80 -5.02 10.75 16.36
C PHE A 80 -5.37 9.51 17.18
N LEU A 81 -5.13 8.30 16.67
CA LEU A 81 -5.32 7.07 17.45
C LEU A 81 -4.45 7.03 18.70
N VAL A 82 -3.16 7.36 18.56
CA VAL A 82 -2.22 7.41 19.69
C VAL A 82 -2.71 8.44 20.71
N SER A 83 -3.17 9.61 20.28
CA SER A 83 -3.74 10.64 21.16
C SER A 83 -5.01 10.19 21.88
N VAL A 84 -5.95 9.54 21.19
CA VAL A 84 -7.18 8.96 21.78
C VAL A 84 -6.83 7.87 22.81
N PHE A 85 -5.82 7.05 22.51
CA PHE A 85 -5.37 5.98 23.40
C PHE A 85 -4.67 6.54 24.64
N ILE A 86 -3.78 7.54 24.49
CA ILE A 86 -3.15 8.26 25.61
C ILE A 86 -4.21 8.93 26.47
N SER A 87 -5.17 9.62 25.83
CA SER A 87 -6.25 10.31 26.53
C SER A 87 -7.10 9.32 27.32
N SER A 88 -7.36 8.13 26.77
CA SER A 88 -8.10 7.06 27.46
C SER A 88 -7.33 6.50 28.66
N ILE A 89 -6.00 6.41 28.59
CA ILE A 89 -5.17 5.90 29.71
C ILE A 89 -4.93 6.94 30.79
N TRP A 90 -4.76 8.21 30.44
CA TRP A 90 -4.46 9.26 31.42
C TRP A 90 -5.71 9.88 32.04
N ASN A 91 -6.83 9.91 31.32
CA ASN A 91 -8.11 10.34 31.89
C ASN A 91 -8.81 9.20 32.67
N TRP A 92 -8.19 8.01 32.74
CA TRP A 92 -8.67 6.81 33.41
C TRP A 92 -9.15 7.07 34.85
N SER A 93 -8.45 7.88 35.66
CA SER A 93 -8.89 8.13 37.05
C SER A 93 -10.14 9.00 37.16
N ARG A 94 -10.38 9.90 36.19
CA ARG A 94 -11.56 10.77 36.15
C ARG A 94 -12.78 10.05 35.55
N TRP A 95 -12.52 9.04 34.71
CA TRP A 95 -13.53 8.21 34.07
C TRP A 95 -13.96 7.01 34.93
N PHE A 96 -13.14 6.54 35.88
CA PHE A 96 -13.48 5.39 36.75
C PHE A 96 -14.46 5.69 37.89
N ASN A 97 -15.07 6.88 37.92
CA ASN A 97 -16.36 7.06 38.61
C ASN A 97 -17.56 6.66 37.72
N PHE A 98 -17.32 6.31 36.45
CA PHE A 98 -18.27 5.62 35.58
C PHE A 98 -17.94 4.12 35.53
N ASP A 99 -18.99 3.29 35.52
CA ASP A 99 -18.88 1.83 35.38
C ASP A 99 -17.99 1.44 34.20
N ALA A 100 -17.19 0.38 34.38
CA ALA A 100 -16.29 -0.17 33.36
C ALA A 100 -16.99 -0.48 32.02
N ASP A 101 -18.31 -0.64 32.03
CA ASP A 101 -19.17 -0.84 30.86
C ASP A 101 -19.29 0.39 29.94
N GLY A 102 -18.89 1.58 30.36
CA GLY A 102 -18.93 2.79 29.54
C GLY A 102 -17.73 2.96 28.60
N MET A 103 -16.56 2.43 28.96
CA MET A 103 -15.28 2.79 28.32
C MET A 103 -15.01 2.08 27.00
N TYR A 104 -15.50 0.86 26.79
CA TYR A 104 -15.19 0.11 25.57
C TYR A 104 -15.88 0.72 24.33
N LYS A 105 -17.01 1.42 24.51
CA LYS A 105 -17.81 2.00 23.41
C LYS A 105 -17.04 3.03 22.58
N PRO A 106 -16.47 4.11 23.16
CA PRO A 106 -15.71 5.10 22.38
C PRO A 106 -14.44 4.51 21.76
N VAL A 107 -13.77 3.58 22.45
CA VAL A 107 -12.55 2.92 21.94
C VAL A 107 -12.87 2.03 20.73
N ILE A 108 -13.93 1.23 20.79
CA ILE A 108 -14.37 0.42 19.64
C ILE A 108 -14.79 1.35 18.48
N CYS A 109 -15.57 2.40 18.75
CA CYS A 109 -15.97 3.36 17.71
C CYS A 109 -14.77 4.03 17.03
N ALA A 110 -13.78 4.49 17.80
CA ALA A 110 -12.57 5.11 17.26
C ALA A 110 -11.75 4.10 16.44
N THR A 111 -11.63 2.86 16.90
CA THR A 111 -10.85 1.82 16.22
C THR A 111 -11.53 1.40 14.91
N VAL A 112 -12.85 1.18 14.92
CA VAL A 112 -13.62 0.86 13.71
C VAL A 112 -13.56 2.03 12.72
N PHE A 113 -13.72 3.27 13.20
CA PHE A 113 -13.63 4.44 12.36
C PHE A 113 -12.28 4.52 11.64
N VAL A 114 -11.18 4.39 12.37
CA VAL A 114 -9.85 4.46 11.77
C VAL A 114 -9.59 3.27 10.84
N GLY A 115 -10.03 2.05 11.19
CA GLY A 115 -9.97 0.90 10.29
C GLY A 115 -10.67 1.19 8.96
N VAL A 116 -11.92 1.65 9.01
CA VAL A 116 -12.73 1.98 7.82
C VAL A 116 -12.07 3.08 6.99
N VAL A 117 -11.57 4.16 7.61
CA VAL A 117 -10.89 5.24 6.89
C VAL A 117 -9.63 4.72 6.20
N THR A 118 -8.85 3.89 6.89
CA THR A 118 -7.58 3.39 6.35
C THR A 118 -7.82 2.39 5.22
N ASP A 119 -8.80 1.49 5.34
CA ASP A 119 -9.22 0.58 4.28
C ASP A 119 -9.80 1.32 3.08
N CYS A 120 -10.63 2.34 3.33
CA CYS A 120 -11.13 3.22 2.29
C CYS A 120 -10.00 3.86 1.51
N MET A 121 -9.01 4.47 2.20
CA MET A 121 -7.81 5.05 1.57
C MET A 121 -7.02 4.02 0.76
N PHE A 122 -6.97 2.77 1.23
CA PHE A 122 -6.30 1.69 0.54
C PHE A 122 -7.02 1.26 -0.73
N LEU A 123 -8.35 1.16 -0.68
CA LEU A 123 -9.19 0.89 -1.85
C LEU A 123 -9.06 1.98 -2.92
N LEU A 124 -8.77 3.24 -2.54
CA LEU A 124 -8.55 4.32 -3.53
C LEU A 124 -7.27 4.11 -4.36
N ARG A 125 -6.35 3.31 -3.85
CA ARG A 125 -5.03 3.04 -4.41
C ARG A 125 -5.03 1.87 -5.37
N LEU A 126 -5.85 0.85 -5.13
CA LEU A 126 -6.06 -0.22 -6.09
C LEU A 126 -6.55 0.42 -7.38
N GLY A 127 -5.82 0.22 -8.48
CA GLY A 127 -6.05 0.85 -9.78
C GLY A 127 -7.33 0.37 -10.48
N LEU A 128 -8.44 0.26 -9.74
CA LEU A 128 -9.75 -0.08 -10.26
C LEU A 128 -10.13 0.93 -11.35
N LYS A 129 -10.78 0.40 -12.41
CA LYS A 129 -11.17 1.15 -13.63
C LYS A 129 -11.58 2.59 -13.31
N LYS A 130 -11.09 3.55 -14.12
CA LYS A 130 -11.19 5.01 -13.91
C LYS A 130 -12.55 5.52 -13.44
N THR A 131 -13.66 4.93 -13.88
CA THR A 131 -15.03 5.30 -13.49
C THR A 131 -15.43 4.77 -12.11
N LEU A 132 -15.16 3.49 -11.82
CA LEU A 132 -15.48 2.88 -10.52
C LEU A 132 -14.64 3.50 -9.39
N GLY A 133 -13.40 3.86 -9.69
CA GLY A 133 -12.50 4.52 -8.74
C GLY A 133 -13.01 5.88 -8.27
N ARG A 134 -13.73 6.66 -9.10
CA ARG A 134 -14.21 7.99 -8.68
C ARG A 134 -15.38 7.90 -7.69
N SER A 135 -16.32 6.98 -7.90
CA SER A 135 -17.46 6.77 -6.99
C SER A 135 -17.03 6.19 -5.64
N ILE A 136 -16.13 5.20 -5.66
CA ILE A 136 -15.62 4.60 -4.41
C ILE A 136 -14.86 5.66 -3.59
N ARG A 137 -14.10 6.56 -4.25
CA ARG A 137 -13.43 7.69 -3.59
C ARG A 137 -14.38 8.64 -2.88
N SER A 138 -15.43 9.08 -3.56
CA SER A 138 -16.39 10.00 -2.95
C SER A 138 -17.14 9.35 -1.78
N VAL A 139 -17.50 8.07 -1.88
CA VAL A 139 -18.14 7.32 -0.79
C VAL A 139 -17.19 7.16 0.40
N ALA A 140 -15.94 6.76 0.16
CA ALA A 140 -14.91 6.63 1.19
C ALA A 140 -14.67 7.93 1.96
N VAL A 141 -14.49 9.04 1.23
CA VAL A 141 -14.28 10.36 1.84
C VAL A 141 -15.53 10.81 2.59
N GLY A 142 -16.72 10.57 2.03
CA GLY A 142 -17.99 10.85 2.69
C GLY A 142 -18.12 10.09 4.01
N LEU A 143 -17.84 8.78 4.02
CA LEU A 143 -17.87 7.96 5.23
C LEU A 143 -16.87 8.44 6.29
N ALA A 144 -15.66 8.82 5.86
CA ALA A 144 -14.64 9.37 6.75
C ALA A 144 -15.11 10.68 7.42
N ILE A 145 -15.70 11.60 6.64
CA ILE A 145 -16.22 12.86 7.17
C ILE A 145 -17.38 12.59 8.14
N VAL A 146 -18.34 11.75 7.75
CA VAL A 146 -19.50 11.41 8.59
C VAL A 146 -19.07 10.74 9.90
N GLY A 147 -18.13 9.80 9.85
CA GLY A 147 -17.64 9.14 11.06
C GLY A 147 -16.82 10.07 11.96
N ALA A 148 -16.07 11.01 11.40
CA ALA A 148 -15.37 12.03 12.20
C ALA A 148 -16.36 12.97 12.89
N LEU A 149 -17.41 13.40 12.18
CA LEU A 149 -18.48 14.23 12.76
C LEU A 149 -19.25 13.48 13.85
N LEU A 150 -19.55 12.20 13.65
CA LEU A 150 -20.16 11.34 14.66
C LEU A 150 -19.27 11.21 15.91
N LEU A 151 -17.97 10.99 15.73
CA LEU A 151 -17.01 10.97 16.85
C LEU A 151 -17.01 12.30 17.61
N MET A 152 -16.93 13.43 16.91
CA MET A 152 -16.99 14.75 17.54
C MET A 152 -18.32 14.98 18.27
N ALA A 153 -19.45 14.55 17.70
CA ALA A 153 -20.76 14.63 18.34
C ALA A 153 -20.85 13.78 19.61
N THR A 154 -20.24 12.59 19.63
CA THR A 154 -20.20 11.72 20.83
C THR A 154 -19.37 12.32 21.97
N VAL A 155 -18.32 13.09 21.64
CA VAL A 155 -17.48 13.77 22.63
C VAL A 155 -18.16 15.06 23.13
N ALA A 156 -18.86 15.78 22.26
CA ALA A 156 -19.40 17.10 22.58
C ALA A 156 -20.76 17.08 23.31
N SER A 157 -21.53 15.98 23.26
CA SER A 157 -22.92 15.96 23.72
C SER A 157 -23.26 14.75 24.58
N GLN A 158 -23.62 14.98 25.84
CA GLN A 158 -24.15 13.96 26.76
C GLN A 158 -25.39 13.26 26.20
N ARG A 159 -26.31 14.01 25.57
CA ARG A 159 -27.51 13.41 24.94
C ARG A 159 -27.15 12.40 23.84
N PHE A 160 -26.05 12.63 23.15
CA PHE A 160 -25.58 11.70 22.12
C PHE A 160 -24.98 10.43 22.73
N GLN A 161 -24.34 10.55 23.90
CA GLN A 161 -23.88 9.39 24.67
C GLN A 161 -25.05 8.54 25.16
N ASP A 162 -26.13 9.16 25.65
CA ASP A 162 -27.34 8.45 26.08
C ASP A 162 -27.98 7.66 24.92
N PHE A 163 -28.10 8.30 23.75
CA PHE A 163 -28.60 7.65 22.54
C PHE A 163 -27.73 6.47 22.11
N PHE A 164 -26.41 6.63 22.11
CA PHE A 164 -25.49 5.52 21.82
C PHE A 164 -25.57 4.42 22.87
N ASN A 165 -25.75 4.76 24.14
CA ASN A 165 -25.92 3.78 25.20
C ASN A 165 -27.16 2.91 24.96
N GLU A 166 -28.28 3.48 24.52
CA GLU A 166 -29.47 2.72 24.13
C GLU A 166 -29.23 1.83 22.90
N ILE A 167 -28.55 2.33 21.87
CA ILE A 167 -28.18 1.51 20.71
C ILE A 167 -27.31 0.32 21.13
N TRP A 168 -26.32 0.55 21.98
CA TRP A 168 -25.41 -0.49 22.47
C TRP A 168 -26.08 -1.50 23.40
N LYS A 169 -27.23 -1.18 24.02
CA LYS A 169 -28.04 -2.17 24.74
C LYS A 169 -28.66 -3.18 23.79
N VAL A 170 -28.99 -2.75 22.57
CA VAL A 170 -29.62 -3.62 21.54
C VAL A 170 -28.56 -4.38 20.74
N ILE A 171 -27.41 -3.78 20.48
CA ILE A 171 -26.32 -4.41 19.72
C ILE A 171 -25.47 -5.27 20.66
N PRO A 172 -25.52 -6.61 20.59
CA PRO A 172 -24.66 -7.45 21.42
C PRO A 172 -23.19 -7.12 21.13
N TRP A 173 -22.40 -7.02 22.20
CA TRP A 173 -20.95 -6.73 22.16
C TRP A 173 -20.18 -7.58 21.14
N GLN A 174 -20.69 -8.79 20.86
CA GLN A 174 -20.18 -9.72 19.85
C GLN A 174 -20.13 -9.10 18.44
N LEU A 175 -21.13 -8.28 18.06
CA LEU A 175 -21.14 -7.60 16.76
C LEU A 175 -20.03 -6.55 16.64
N GLY A 176 -19.72 -5.84 17.72
CA GLY A 176 -18.59 -4.91 17.77
C GLY A 176 -17.24 -5.63 17.60
N ALA A 177 -17.09 -6.78 18.26
CA ALA A 177 -15.90 -7.63 18.11
C ALA A 177 -15.76 -8.20 16.69
N ILE A 178 -16.86 -8.68 16.09
CA ILE A 178 -16.89 -9.17 14.71
C ILE A 178 -16.52 -8.04 13.73
N ALA A 179 -17.09 -6.84 13.90
CA ALA A 179 -16.77 -5.70 13.04
C ALA A 179 -15.28 -5.30 13.14
N ALA A 180 -14.72 -5.30 14.35
CA ALA A 180 -13.29 -5.04 14.55
C ALA A 180 -12.40 -6.10 13.88
N LEU A 181 -12.79 -7.38 13.98
CA LEU A 181 -12.07 -8.48 13.33
C LEU A 181 -12.12 -8.38 11.80
N ILE A 182 -13.29 -8.04 11.23
CA ILE A 182 -13.46 -7.83 9.79
C ILE A 182 -12.59 -6.65 9.32
N ALA A 183 -12.55 -5.55 10.08
CA ALA A 183 -11.70 -4.41 9.75
C ALA A 183 -10.22 -4.80 9.76
N LEU A 184 -9.77 -5.56 10.76
CA LEU A 184 -8.38 -6.05 10.83
C LEU A 184 -8.04 -6.97 9.65
N ALA A 185 -8.93 -7.92 9.33
CA ALA A 185 -8.75 -8.84 8.21
C ALA A 185 -8.71 -8.10 6.87
N SER A 186 -9.60 -7.11 6.68
CA SER A 186 -9.64 -6.24 5.51
C SER A 186 -8.34 -5.45 5.34
N HIS A 187 -7.75 -5.00 6.45
CA HIS A 187 -6.50 -4.27 6.43
C HIS A 187 -5.31 -5.13 5.99
N ILE A 188 -5.23 -6.36 6.49
CA ILE A 188 -4.20 -7.34 6.10
C ILE A 188 -4.38 -7.74 4.62
N ALA A 189 -5.60 -8.04 4.20
CA ALA A 189 -5.91 -8.41 2.81
C ALA A 189 -5.51 -7.29 1.84
N SER A 190 -5.82 -6.04 2.19
CA SER A 190 -5.45 -4.85 1.43
C SER A 190 -3.92 -4.76 1.28
N ALA A 191 -3.16 -4.89 2.36
CA ALA A 191 -1.70 -4.87 2.32
C ALA A 191 -1.09 -5.93 1.38
N ILE A 192 -1.66 -7.14 1.37
CA ILE A 192 -1.26 -8.23 0.48
C ILE A 192 -1.59 -7.90 -0.98
N LEU A 193 -2.79 -7.38 -1.27
CA LEU A 193 -3.16 -7.01 -2.64
C LEU A 193 -2.25 -5.93 -3.22
N ALA A 194 -1.87 -4.92 -2.43
CA ALA A 194 -0.91 -3.90 -2.88
C ALA A 194 0.48 -4.45 -3.15
N SER A 195 0.95 -5.46 -2.38
CA SER A 195 2.25 -6.06 -2.64
C SER A 195 2.25 -6.85 -3.95
N ILE A 196 1.17 -7.58 -4.23
CA ILE A 196 0.97 -8.30 -5.49
C ILE A 196 0.91 -7.33 -6.67
N GLU A 197 0.15 -6.23 -6.56
CA GLU A 197 0.06 -5.23 -7.62
C GLU A 197 1.40 -4.52 -7.88
N LYS A 198 2.20 -4.29 -6.82
CA LYS A 198 3.56 -3.77 -6.95
C LYS A 198 4.48 -4.75 -7.68
N GLU A 199 4.39 -6.04 -7.39
CA GLU A 199 5.16 -7.06 -8.12
C GLU A 199 4.74 -7.16 -9.58
N LYS A 200 3.43 -7.09 -9.85
CA LYS A 200 2.90 -7.06 -11.21
C LYS A 200 3.37 -5.83 -11.98
N SER A 201 3.33 -4.66 -11.33
CA SER A 201 3.79 -3.39 -11.91
C SER A 201 5.30 -3.37 -12.13
N ALA A 202 6.09 -3.95 -11.22
CA ALA A 202 7.54 -4.04 -11.36
C ALA A 202 8.00 -5.05 -12.44
N LYS A 203 7.12 -5.99 -12.82
CA LYS A 203 7.34 -6.92 -13.93
C LYS A 203 6.92 -6.33 -15.28
N LEU A 204 6.12 -5.28 -15.30
CA LEU A 204 5.81 -4.55 -16.53
C LEU A 204 7.04 -3.68 -16.87
N PRO A 205 7.75 -3.95 -17.97
CA PRO A 205 8.90 -3.13 -18.37
C PRO A 205 8.41 -1.70 -18.64
N GLU A 206 8.88 -0.74 -17.84
CA GLU A 206 8.47 0.69 -17.88
C GLU A 206 8.72 1.37 -19.25
N THR A 207 9.47 0.71 -20.13
CA THR A 207 9.94 1.21 -21.41
C THR A 207 9.08 0.84 -22.60
N PHE A 208 8.24 -0.20 -22.51
CA PHE A 208 7.36 -0.57 -23.61
C PHE A 208 5.97 -0.03 -23.36
N SER A 209 5.56 0.95 -24.17
CA SER A 209 4.17 1.40 -24.15
C SER A 209 3.28 0.18 -24.38
N GLU A 210 2.23 0.02 -23.58
CA GLU A 210 1.18 -1.01 -23.69
C GLU A 210 0.54 -1.06 -25.11
N ARG A 211 0.88 -0.10 -25.97
CA ARG A 211 0.45 0.05 -27.36
C ARG A 211 1.39 -0.59 -28.38
N MET A 212 2.57 -1.08 -27.99
CA MET A 212 3.48 -1.72 -28.93
C MET A 212 2.93 -3.10 -29.32
N LYS A 213 2.50 -3.21 -30.58
CA LYS A 213 2.05 -4.46 -31.19
C LYS A 213 3.22 -5.06 -31.97
N VAL A 214 3.50 -6.33 -31.73
CA VAL A 214 4.47 -7.10 -32.50
C VAL A 214 3.72 -7.81 -33.61
N SER A 215 4.16 -7.60 -34.85
CA SER A 215 3.68 -8.35 -36.01
C SER A 215 4.54 -9.60 -36.19
N MET A 216 3.93 -10.77 -36.16
CA MET A 216 4.61 -12.05 -36.35
C MET A 216 3.68 -13.04 -37.05
N ASN A 217 4.25 -14.12 -37.61
CA ASN A 217 3.44 -15.21 -38.15
C ASN A 217 3.12 -16.20 -37.02
N CYS A 218 1.88 -16.67 -36.97
CA CYS A 218 1.48 -17.67 -36.01
C CYS A 218 2.24 -18.99 -36.29
N PRO A 219 2.92 -19.61 -35.30
CA PRO A 219 3.69 -20.84 -35.54
C PRO A 219 2.81 -22.06 -35.87
N ARG A 220 1.49 -21.98 -35.66
CA ARG A 220 0.55 -23.06 -35.94
C ARG A 220 -0.20 -22.90 -37.28
N CYS A 221 -0.74 -21.71 -37.57
CA CYS A 221 -1.54 -21.47 -38.78
C CYS A 221 -0.85 -20.60 -39.84
N ALA A 222 0.37 -20.12 -39.58
CA ALA A 222 1.14 -19.23 -40.44
C ALA A 222 0.53 -17.84 -40.71
N ASP A 223 -0.69 -17.55 -40.23
CA ASP A 223 -1.33 -16.25 -40.37
C ASP A 223 -0.49 -15.13 -39.73
N VAL A 224 -0.45 -13.98 -40.40
CA VAL A 224 0.16 -12.76 -39.86
C VAL A 224 -0.74 -12.21 -38.76
N ILE A 225 -0.23 -12.16 -37.53
CA ILE A 225 -0.96 -11.69 -36.36
C ILE A 225 -0.25 -10.49 -35.73
N GLN A 226 -1.04 -9.56 -35.21
CA GLN A 226 -0.54 -8.45 -34.40
C GLN A 226 -0.99 -8.66 -32.96
N LEU A 227 -0.03 -8.97 -32.08
CA LEU A 227 -0.29 -9.18 -30.66
C LEU A 227 0.41 -8.11 -29.83
N PRO A 228 -0.20 -7.65 -28.71
CA PRO A 228 0.52 -6.85 -27.73
C PRO A 228 1.65 -7.68 -27.08
N LEU A 229 2.66 -7.01 -26.55
CA LEU A 229 3.68 -7.65 -25.71
C LEU A 229 3.03 -8.32 -24.48
N GLY A 230 3.60 -9.45 -24.03
CA GLY A 230 3.05 -10.28 -22.96
C GLY A 230 2.15 -11.40 -23.47
N HIS A 231 1.01 -11.63 -22.80
CA HIS A 231 0.11 -12.74 -23.14
C HIS A 231 -0.88 -12.34 -24.22
N GLY A 232 -0.90 -13.09 -25.32
CA GLY A 232 -1.87 -12.96 -26.41
C GLY A 232 -2.36 -14.33 -26.88
N ALA A 233 -3.38 -14.33 -27.72
CA ALA A 233 -3.85 -15.55 -28.38
C ALA A 233 -4.05 -15.28 -29.87
N CYS A 234 -3.65 -16.23 -30.72
CA CYS A 234 -3.91 -16.13 -32.16
C CYS A 234 -5.43 -16.03 -32.41
N PRO A 235 -5.92 -15.04 -33.19
CA PRO A 235 -7.35 -14.87 -33.44
C PRO A 235 -7.97 -16.07 -34.17
N HIS A 236 -7.21 -16.74 -35.04
CA HIS A 236 -7.64 -17.88 -35.85
C HIS A 236 -7.60 -19.21 -35.08
N CYS A 237 -6.41 -19.69 -34.70
CA CYS A 237 -6.25 -21.01 -34.10
C CYS A 237 -6.28 -21.05 -32.56
N LYS A 238 -6.47 -19.90 -31.90
CA LYS A 238 -6.51 -19.72 -30.43
C LYS A 238 -5.27 -20.19 -29.67
N LEU A 239 -4.14 -20.38 -30.34
CA LEU A 239 -2.88 -20.68 -29.67
C LEU A 239 -2.49 -19.53 -28.73
N ALA A 240 -2.31 -19.83 -27.44
CA ALA A 240 -1.78 -18.90 -26.47
C ALA A 240 -0.29 -18.65 -26.75
N ILE A 241 0.10 -17.39 -26.85
CA ILE A 241 1.46 -16.94 -27.20
C ILE A 241 1.90 -15.96 -26.11
N HIS A 242 3.07 -16.20 -25.53
CA HIS A 242 3.72 -15.27 -24.62
C HIS A 242 4.88 -14.59 -25.35
N ILE A 243 4.80 -13.28 -25.54
CA ILE A 243 5.82 -12.48 -26.21
C ILE A 243 6.60 -11.72 -25.13
N GLU A 244 7.83 -12.14 -24.88
CA GLU A 244 8.79 -11.42 -24.05
C GLU A 244 9.75 -10.64 -24.95
N CYS A 245 10.02 -9.38 -24.60
CA CYS A 245 10.99 -8.55 -25.30
C CYS A 245 12.13 -8.24 -24.34
N ASP A 246 13.30 -8.81 -24.63
CA ASP A 246 14.51 -8.48 -23.89
C ASP A 246 15.13 -7.20 -24.45
N GLU A 247 15.38 -6.23 -23.58
CA GLU A 247 16.17 -5.06 -23.92
C GLU A 247 17.65 -5.42 -23.97
N PRO A 248 18.39 -5.12 -25.05
CA PRO A 248 19.81 -5.36 -25.08
C PRO A 248 20.48 -4.52 -23.99
N ARG A 249 21.17 -5.20 -23.08
CA ARG A 249 21.96 -4.59 -22.02
C ARG A 249 23.41 -5.01 -22.15
N CYS A 250 24.32 -4.11 -21.79
CA CYS A 250 25.72 -4.46 -21.62
C CYS A 250 25.86 -5.41 -20.42
N GLU A 251 26.95 -6.17 -20.33
CA GLU A 251 27.24 -7.03 -19.16
C GLU A 251 27.28 -6.26 -17.84
N CYS A 252 27.58 -4.95 -17.87
CA CYS A 252 27.51 -4.09 -16.69
C CYS A 252 26.07 -3.71 -16.26
N GLY A 253 25.06 -4.06 -17.06
CA GLY A 253 23.64 -3.75 -16.83
C GLY A 253 23.13 -2.47 -17.51
N TYR A 254 24.01 -1.72 -18.20
CA TYR A 254 23.64 -0.51 -18.93
C TYR A 254 22.72 -0.83 -20.11
N LEU A 255 21.67 -0.01 -20.30
CA LEU A 255 20.70 -0.17 -21.38
C LEU A 255 21.30 0.30 -22.71
N LEU A 256 21.40 -0.59 -23.69
CA LEU A 256 22.00 -0.29 -25.01
C LEU A 256 21.00 0.28 -26.01
N HIS A 257 19.71 0.37 -25.64
CA HIS A 257 18.68 0.91 -26.50
C HIS A 257 19.01 2.35 -26.91
N LYS A 258 19.01 2.62 -28.23
CA LYS A 258 19.40 3.91 -28.84
C LYS A 258 20.85 4.36 -28.58
N LEU A 259 21.74 3.47 -28.15
CA LEU A 259 23.17 3.80 -28.10
C LEU A 259 23.72 3.94 -29.53
N THR A 260 24.28 5.10 -29.85
CA THR A 260 24.94 5.37 -31.14
C THR A 260 26.43 5.01 -31.13
N GLY A 261 27.04 4.91 -29.95
CA GLY A 261 28.46 4.60 -29.77
C GLY A 261 28.78 3.10 -29.83
N VAL A 262 30.05 2.82 -30.17
CA VAL A 262 30.63 1.46 -30.20
C VAL A 262 30.92 0.94 -28.79
N ASN A 263 31.19 1.85 -27.85
CA ASN A 263 31.62 1.53 -26.48
C ASN A 263 30.53 1.87 -25.47
N CYS A 264 30.39 1.04 -24.44
CA CYS A 264 29.48 1.28 -23.32
C CYS A 264 29.96 2.47 -22.47
N PRO A 265 29.11 3.47 -22.19
CA PRO A 265 29.51 4.65 -21.42
C PRO A 265 29.80 4.36 -19.94
N GLU A 266 29.22 3.30 -19.38
CA GLU A 266 29.42 2.94 -17.97
C GLU A 266 30.71 2.14 -17.73
N CYS A 267 31.04 1.20 -18.63
CA CYS A 267 32.15 0.28 -18.41
C CYS A 267 33.28 0.37 -19.44
N GLY A 268 33.16 1.23 -20.45
CA GLY A 268 34.16 1.43 -21.51
C GLY A 268 34.32 0.26 -22.51
N ARG A 269 33.78 -0.92 -22.20
CA ARG A 269 33.86 -2.11 -23.06
C ARG A 269 33.12 -1.91 -24.38
N GLU A 270 33.68 -2.48 -25.44
CA GLU A 270 33.07 -2.50 -26.76
C GLU A 270 31.79 -3.34 -26.74
N VAL A 271 30.72 -2.82 -27.35
CA VAL A 271 29.43 -3.50 -27.47
C VAL A 271 29.49 -4.42 -28.69
N PRO A 272 29.23 -5.74 -28.55
CA PRO A 272 29.19 -6.67 -29.69
C PRO A 272 28.22 -6.21 -30.77
N GLU A 273 28.60 -6.36 -32.05
CA GLU A 273 27.80 -5.87 -33.18
C GLU A 273 26.36 -6.42 -33.19
N LYS A 274 26.18 -7.70 -32.79
CA LYS A 274 24.86 -8.34 -32.66
C LYS A 274 23.92 -7.65 -31.67
N LEU A 275 24.45 -6.89 -30.71
CA LEU A 275 23.69 -6.15 -29.70
C LEU A 275 23.55 -4.66 -30.04
N ARG A 276 24.25 -4.17 -31.09
CA ARG A 276 24.16 -2.77 -31.53
C ARG A 276 22.81 -2.54 -32.21
N TRP A 277 22.23 -1.38 -31.90
CA TRP A 277 20.95 -0.99 -32.46
C TRP A 277 21.10 -0.65 -33.95
N LYS A 278 20.57 -1.50 -34.84
CA LYS A 278 20.77 -1.40 -36.30
C LYS A 278 20.23 -0.13 -36.97
N SER A 279 19.40 0.68 -36.31
CA SER A 279 18.94 1.95 -36.93
C SER A 279 20.06 2.97 -37.18
N ALA A 280 21.26 2.76 -36.61
CA ALA A 280 22.45 3.52 -36.97
C ALA A 280 23.11 3.06 -38.29
N GLN A 281 22.79 1.85 -38.78
CA GLN A 281 23.44 1.25 -39.97
C GLN A 281 22.71 1.54 -41.29
N GLN A 282 21.54 2.17 -41.27
CA GLN A 282 20.74 2.46 -42.47
C GLN A 282 20.35 3.93 -42.57
N SER A 283 21.35 4.79 -42.70
CA SER A 283 21.24 5.93 -43.61
C SER A 283 22.40 5.77 -44.60
N PRO A 284 22.24 5.01 -45.70
CA PRO A 284 23.18 5.13 -46.80
C PRO A 284 23.22 6.60 -47.15
N SER A 285 24.37 7.23 -46.94
CA SER A 285 24.66 8.53 -47.51
C SER A 285 24.40 8.39 -49.00
N ILE A 286 23.32 9.01 -49.46
CA ILE A 286 23.09 9.24 -50.88
C ILE A 286 24.23 10.17 -51.27
N ILE A 287 25.38 9.59 -51.61
CA ILE A 287 26.47 10.27 -52.27
C ILE A 287 25.89 10.64 -53.63
N ALA A 288 25.39 11.87 -53.70
CA ALA A 288 24.99 12.51 -54.93
C ALA A 288 26.24 12.62 -55.81
N ALA A 289 26.38 11.68 -56.74
CA ALA A 289 27.27 11.86 -57.88
C ALA A 289 26.70 13.01 -58.72
N ARG A 290 27.42 14.12 -58.77
CA ARG A 290 27.32 15.17 -59.78
C ARG A 290 28.55 15.09 -60.66
#